data_AF-A0A395GXR7-F1
#
_entry.id   AF-A0A395GXR7-F1
#
_cell.length_a   1.000
_cell.length_b   1.000
_cell.length_c   1.000
_cell.angle_alpha   90.00
_cell.angle_beta   90.00
_cell.angle_gamma   90.00
#
_symmetry.space_group_name_H-M   'P 1'
#
loop_
_entity.id
_entity.type
_entity.pdbx_description
1 polymer ?
#
loop_
_entity_poly.entity_id
_entity_poly.type
_entity_poly.pdbx_seq_one_letter_code
_entity_poly.pdbx_strand_id
1 'polypeptide(L)'
;MSDANHPGIQSPHTPVEERFGALLAINPDALTTLASDIRRKLTTDTFTTATLIERLTGSNYLIHVIEFDDKLRYVIRLPCSGRPGHFTEPAKRALIARVEMMRFIRKRTMIPMPEIYDFNASAANVLEAPYVVEGFISGTSVADVWFDESGPMSLEEKRLRILDSVAEAMAQLRGFYFDKIGTMSDTGIQYAEYGPYESTVEFLRDRLAVTSNEGLGSSPYEIGCRIFLDMMISCLPLSTKRRTDDRETFVLAVPQFESKNIRLDEYCNVTGIIDWEGAHTMPRFLGYAVFPGWITRDLDPVVYGWPYDTREDSPEQLKRYRLLYNRKMQGLLRGVGDARFVNKTHIFEAILAAIENRTARIEIVRTLVAKAFPASLDTAARLIEDAGDGELLRRDSERLKGGFEALLSIPR
;
A
#
# COMPACT_ATOMS: atom_id res chain seq x y z
N MET A 1 21.44 -2.38 24.75
CA MET A 1 20.23 -1.77 25.33
C MET A 1 19.92 -0.49 24.56
N SER A 2 19.18 -0.66 23.46
CA SER A 2 18.44 0.38 22.76
C SER A 2 17.51 -0.38 21.81
N ASP A 3 16.39 -0.85 22.35
CA ASP A 3 15.32 -1.49 21.59
C ASP A 3 14.64 -0.43 20.71
N ALA A 4 15.24 -0.17 19.55
CA ALA A 4 14.58 0.49 18.44
C ALA A 4 13.78 -0.56 17.65
N ASN A 5 12.87 -1.28 18.32
CA ASN A 5 11.86 -2.08 17.64
C ASN A 5 10.86 -1.12 17.03
N HIS A 6 10.80 -1.06 15.71
CA HIS A 6 9.76 -0.35 15.00
C HIS A 6 8.37 -0.83 15.47
N PRO A 7 7.52 0.07 15.99
CA PRO A 7 6.28 -0.34 16.62
C PRO A 7 5.21 -0.60 15.55
N GLY A 8 5.23 -1.77 14.91
CA GLY A 8 4.07 -2.20 14.11
C GLY A 8 4.31 -3.18 12.98
N ILE A 9 5.54 -3.38 12.51
CA ILE A 9 5.80 -4.30 11.39
C ILE A 9 6.44 -5.57 11.94
N GLN A 10 5.62 -6.49 12.45
CA GLN A 10 6.08 -7.87 12.60
C GLN A 10 6.00 -8.56 11.23
N SER A 11 7.03 -9.32 10.87
CA SER A 11 7.09 -10.05 9.61
C SER A 11 5.81 -10.89 9.42
N PRO A 12 5.22 -10.95 8.21
CA PRO A 12 4.05 -11.79 7.95
C PRO A 12 4.30 -13.30 8.21
N HIS A 13 5.56 -13.70 8.42
CA HIS A 13 5.97 -15.06 8.77
C HIS A 13 5.99 -15.35 10.28
N THR A 14 5.80 -14.34 11.14
CA THR A 14 5.66 -14.57 12.58
C THR A 14 4.33 -15.31 12.85
N PRO A 15 4.32 -16.39 13.66
CA PRO A 15 3.11 -17.12 14.00
C PRO A 15 1.98 -16.23 14.52
N VAL A 16 0.73 -16.58 14.20
CA VAL A 16 -0.46 -15.78 14.56
C VAL A 16 -0.57 -15.62 16.08
N GLU A 17 -0.24 -16.67 16.83
CA GLU A 17 -0.22 -16.69 18.29
C GLU A 17 0.80 -15.70 18.84
N GLU A 18 1.97 -15.60 18.22
CA GLU A 18 3.02 -14.66 18.61
C GLU A 18 2.66 -13.21 18.23
N ARG A 19 1.90 -13.02 17.15
CA ARG A 19 1.48 -11.69 16.70
C ARG A 19 0.34 -11.11 17.52
N PHE A 20 -0.68 -11.91 17.81
CA PHE A 20 -1.93 -11.44 18.42
C PHE A 20 -2.08 -11.85 19.89
N GLY A 21 -1.44 -12.94 20.33
CA GLY A 21 -1.41 -13.37 21.73
C GLY A 21 -2.78 -13.34 22.40
N ALA A 22 -2.89 -12.59 23.50
CA ALA A 22 -4.11 -12.46 24.29
C ALA A 22 -5.33 -11.93 23.49
N LEU A 23 -5.13 -11.22 22.38
CA LEU A 23 -6.24 -10.72 21.54
C LEU A 23 -7.06 -11.87 20.95
N LEU A 24 -6.45 -13.05 20.72
CA LEU A 24 -7.15 -14.23 20.20
C LEU A 24 -8.14 -14.81 21.22
N ALA A 25 -7.94 -14.53 22.51
CA ALA A 25 -8.77 -15.03 23.61
C ALA A 25 -9.95 -14.10 23.94
N ILE A 26 -10.13 -12.98 23.22
CA ILE A 26 -11.25 -12.06 23.47
C ILE A 26 -12.58 -12.79 23.28
N ASN A 27 -13.43 -12.66 24.30
CA ASN A 27 -14.73 -13.30 24.35
C ASN A 27 -15.63 -12.79 23.20
N PRO A 28 -16.21 -13.67 22.37
CA PRO A 28 -17.22 -13.30 21.38
C PRO A 28 -18.34 -12.42 21.94
N ASP A 29 -18.79 -12.65 23.18
CA ASP A 29 -19.88 -11.87 23.80
C ASP A 29 -19.48 -10.41 24.05
N ALA A 30 -18.20 -10.15 24.33
CA ALA A 30 -17.70 -8.79 24.51
C ALA A 30 -17.71 -8.03 23.17
N LEU A 31 -17.39 -8.71 22.05
CA LEU A 31 -17.44 -8.14 20.70
C LEU A 31 -18.88 -7.81 20.27
N THR A 32 -19.83 -8.72 20.50
CA THR A 32 -21.24 -8.49 20.16
C THR A 32 -21.88 -7.43 21.05
N THR A 33 -21.50 -7.36 22.33
CA THR A 33 -21.91 -6.30 23.26
C THR A 33 -21.41 -4.94 22.77
N LEU A 34 -20.11 -4.83 22.45
CA LEU A 34 -19.53 -3.60 21.92
C LEU A 34 -20.26 -3.12 20.65
N ALA A 35 -20.43 -4.02 19.68
CA ALA A 35 -21.10 -3.70 18.41
C ALA A 35 -22.53 -3.20 18.65
N SER A 36 -23.26 -3.86 19.56
CA SER A 36 -24.62 -3.48 19.92
C SER A 36 -24.68 -2.13 20.63
N ASP A 37 -23.77 -1.85 21.54
CA ASP A 37 -23.70 -0.57 22.25
C ASP A 37 -23.39 0.59 21.31
N ILE A 38 -22.47 0.41 20.35
CA ILE A 38 -22.16 1.40 19.34
C ILE A 38 -23.38 1.63 18.44
N ARG A 39 -23.98 0.55 17.95
CA ARG A 39 -25.12 0.66 17.04
C ARG A 39 -26.32 1.35 17.67
N ARG A 40 -26.64 1.05 18.94
CA ARG A 40 -27.71 1.73 19.71
C ARG A 40 -27.51 3.25 19.82
N LYS A 41 -26.26 3.73 19.77
CA LYS A 41 -25.96 5.18 19.80
C LYS A 41 -26.16 5.85 18.44
N LEU A 42 -26.15 5.08 17.34
CA LEU A 42 -26.13 5.59 15.97
C LEU A 42 -27.45 5.47 15.23
N THR A 43 -28.37 4.60 15.68
CA THR A 43 -29.68 4.44 15.06
C THR A 43 -30.80 4.28 16.09
N THR A 44 -32.01 4.69 15.69
CA THR A 44 -33.27 4.40 16.37
C THR A 44 -33.90 3.09 15.91
N ASP A 45 -33.36 2.46 14.88
CA ASP A 45 -33.86 1.20 14.34
C ASP A 45 -33.74 0.08 15.37
N THR A 46 -34.78 -0.75 15.43
CA THR A 46 -34.82 -1.89 16.34
C THR A 46 -34.03 -3.05 15.74
N PHE A 47 -32.98 -3.46 16.44
CA PHE A 47 -32.29 -4.73 16.25
C PHE A 47 -32.27 -5.46 17.59
N THR A 48 -32.36 -6.78 17.58
CA THR A 48 -32.49 -7.57 18.82
C THR A 48 -31.23 -8.35 19.15
N THR A 49 -30.44 -8.73 18.15
CA THR A 49 -29.27 -9.58 18.33
C THR A 49 -28.10 -9.17 17.45
N ALA A 50 -26.89 -9.56 17.88
CA ALA A 50 -25.65 -9.44 17.14
C ALA A 50 -24.88 -10.75 17.29
N THR A 51 -24.36 -11.28 16.19
CA THR A 51 -23.62 -12.54 16.15
C THR A 51 -22.27 -12.34 15.48
N LEU A 52 -21.23 -12.94 16.05
CA LEU A 52 -19.94 -13.05 15.40
C LEU A 52 -20.02 -14.11 14.31
N ILE A 53 -19.86 -13.70 13.05
CA ILE A 53 -19.96 -14.61 11.90
C ILE A 53 -18.60 -15.01 11.34
N GLU A 54 -17.56 -14.19 11.54
CA GLU A 54 -16.25 -14.44 10.98
C GLU A 54 -15.11 -13.87 11.83
N ARG A 55 -14.00 -14.60 11.88
CA ARG A 55 -12.72 -14.15 12.43
C ARG A 55 -11.64 -14.31 11.36
N LEU A 56 -10.99 -13.20 11.02
CA LEU A 56 -9.95 -13.11 10.02
C LEU A 56 -8.66 -12.56 10.62
N THR A 57 -7.52 -12.99 10.08
CA THR A 57 -6.21 -12.49 10.48
C THR A 57 -5.60 -11.70 9.34
N GLY A 58 -5.51 -10.37 9.50
CA GLY A 58 -4.74 -9.49 8.60
C GLY A 58 -3.28 -9.38 9.04
N SER A 59 -2.46 -8.60 8.33
CA SER A 59 -1.04 -8.40 8.66
C SER A 59 -0.80 -7.66 9.98
N ASN A 60 -1.68 -6.70 10.32
CA ASN A 60 -1.53 -5.91 11.54
C ASN A 60 -2.78 -5.92 12.44
N TYR A 61 -3.86 -6.58 12.00
CA TYR A 61 -5.14 -6.56 12.69
C TYR A 61 -5.75 -7.95 12.78
N LEU A 62 -6.35 -8.24 13.93
CA LEU A 62 -7.33 -9.31 14.09
C LEU A 62 -8.70 -8.71 13.79
N ILE A 63 -9.40 -9.29 12.82
CA ILE A 63 -10.59 -8.73 12.20
C ILE A 63 -11.78 -9.63 12.56
N HIS A 64 -12.86 -9.03 13.06
CA HIS A 64 -14.07 -9.73 13.46
C HIS A 64 -15.26 -9.14 12.71
N VAL A 65 -16.06 -9.99 12.06
CA VAL A 65 -17.28 -9.55 11.38
C VAL A 65 -18.48 -9.90 12.25
N ILE A 66 -19.23 -8.87 12.64
CA ILE A 66 -20.45 -8.99 13.43
C ILE A 66 -21.65 -8.75 12.51
N GLU A 67 -22.58 -9.69 12.46
CA GLU A 67 -23.85 -9.56 11.75
C GLU A 67 -24.99 -9.34 12.76
N PHE A 68 -25.85 -8.38 12.47
CA PHE A 68 -27.08 -8.15 13.22
C PHE A 68 -28.26 -8.90 12.59
N ASP A 69 -29.37 -9.06 13.32
CA ASP A 69 -30.57 -9.75 12.82
C ASP A 69 -31.16 -9.14 11.54
N ASP A 70 -30.99 -7.85 11.33
CA ASP A 70 -31.39 -7.12 10.12
C ASP A 70 -30.38 -7.21 8.96
N LYS A 71 -29.36 -8.07 9.08
CA LYS A 71 -28.30 -8.33 8.08
C LYS A 71 -27.29 -7.22 7.86
N LEU A 72 -27.39 -6.12 8.61
CA LEU A 72 -26.32 -5.15 8.66
C LEU A 72 -25.08 -5.79 9.30
N ARG A 73 -23.88 -5.40 8.83
CA ARG A 73 -22.61 -5.94 9.33
C ARG A 73 -21.64 -4.85 9.76
N TYR A 74 -21.02 -5.05 10.92
CA TYR A 74 -19.90 -4.27 11.43
C TYR A 74 -18.62 -5.10 11.39
N VAL A 75 -17.49 -4.41 11.24
CA VAL A 75 -16.15 -4.99 11.34
C VAL A 75 -15.47 -4.40 12.58
N ILE A 76 -14.99 -5.26 13.47
CA ILE A 76 -14.18 -4.86 14.64
C ILE A 76 -12.72 -5.28 14.38
N ARG A 77 -11.83 -4.28 14.31
CA ARG A 77 -10.39 -4.48 14.13
C ARG A 77 -9.64 -4.27 15.43
N LEU A 78 -8.77 -5.21 15.78
CA LEU A 78 -7.88 -5.12 16.94
C LEU A 78 -6.43 -5.10 16.44
N PRO A 79 -5.65 -4.03 16.67
CA PRO A 79 -4.27 -3.96 16.22
C PRO A 79 -3.39 -4.94 17.00
N CYS A 80 -2.44 -5.60 16.33
CA CYS A 80 -1.47 -6.52 16.98
C CYS A 80 -0.60 -5.83 18.04
N SER A 81 -0.38 -4.52 17.90
CA SER A 81 0.29 -3.68 18.90
C SER A 81 -0.58 -3.42 20.14
N GLY A 82 -1.88 -3.68 20.06
CA GLY A 82 -2.86 -3.50 21.13
C GLY A 82 -2.83 -4.55 22.23
N ARG A 83 -1.85 -5.46 22.24
CA ARG A 83 -1.71 -6.47 23.29
C ARG A 83 -1.51 -5.81 24.67
N PRO A 84 -2.08 -6.38 25.75
CA PRO A 84 -1.87 -5.87 27.10
C PRO A 84 -0.38 -5.69 27.41
N GLY A 85 0.02 -4.49 27.81
CA GLY A 85 1.43 -4.14 28.11
C GLY A 85 2.32 -3.80 26.90
N HIS A 86 1.83 -3.93 25.66
CA HIS A 86 2.60 -3.67 24.43
C HIS A 86 2.11 -2.45 23.64
N PHE A 87 0.99 -1.83 24.03
CA PHE A 87 0.44 -0.67 23.33
C PHE A 87 1.17 0.62 23.71
N THR A 88 2.19 0.95 22.93
CA THR A 88 3.05 2.11 23.15
C THR A 88 2.35 3.43 22.77
N GLU A 89 2.81 4.54 23.32
CA GLU A 89 2.30 5.88 22.95
C GLU A 89 2.42 6.19 21.43
N PRO A 90 3.50 5.80 20.74
CA PRO A 90 3.53 5.84 19.27
C PRO A 90 2.43 5.01 18.61
N ALA A 91 2.18 3.77 19.04
CA ALA A 91 1.12 2.92 18.49
C ALA A 91 -0.28 3.53 18.70
N LYS A 92 -0.48 4.16 19.86
CA LYS A 92 -1.70 4.92 20.18
C LYS A 92 -1.91 6.10 19.24
N ARG A 93 -0.89 6.94 19.06
CA ARG A 93 -0.96 8.07 18.12
C ARG A 93 -1.19 7.60 16.68
N ALA A 94 -0.53 6.51 16.27
CA ALA A 94 -0.73 5.93 14.95
C ALA A 94 -2.18 5.47 14.74
N LEU A 95 -2.79 4.78 15.71
CA LEU A 95 -4.19 4.36 15.62
C LEU A 95 -5.14 5.56 15.45
N ILE A 96 -4.95 6.61 16.25
CA ILE A 96 -5.75 7.85 16.18
C ILE A 96 -5.59 8.52 14.81
N ALA A 97 -4.34 8.74 14.38
CA ALA A 97 -4.01 9.39 13.10
C ALA A 97 -4.62 8.64 11.89
N ARG A 98 -4.65 7.30 11.94
CA ARG A 98 -5.26 6.45 10.90
C ARG A 98 -6.78 6.66 10.82
N VAL A 99 -7.46 6.67 11.96
CA VAL A 99 -8.91 6.93 12.02
C VAL A 99 -9.24 8.36 11.55
N GLU A 100 -8.44 9.34 11.95
CA GLU A 100 -8.59 10.73 11.51
C GLU A 100 -8.39 10.88 10.00
N MET A 101 -7.40 10.21 9.44
CA MET A 101 -7.16 10.18 7.98
C MET A 101 -8.37 9.59 7.24
N MET A 102 -8.90 8.44 7.68
CA MET A 102 -10.09 7.85 7.06
C MET A 102 -11.29 8.79 7.10
N ARG A 103 -11.54 9.42 8.25
CA ARG A 103 -12.62 10.41 8.39
C ARG A 103 -12.38 11.65 7.52
N PHE A 104 -11.12 12.10 7.38
CA PHE A 104 -10.75 13.22 6.53
C PHE A 104 -11.05 12.96 5.05
N ILE A 105 -10.69 11.77 4.55
CA ILE A 105 -10.93 11.33 3.17
C ILE A 105 -12.43 11.16 2.91
N ARG A 106 -13.14 10.44 3.79
CA ARG A 106 -14.59 10.18 3.66
C ARG A 106 -15.40 11.47 3.60
N LYS A 107 -15.06 12.48 4.40
CA LYS A 107 -15.77 13.77 4.41
C LYS A 107 -15.59 14.60 3.12
N ARG A 108 -14.63 14.26 2.27
CA ARG A 108 -14.21 15.08 1.12
C ARG A 108 -14.23 14.34 -0.21
N THR A 109 -14.65 13.08 -0.21
CA THR A 109 -14.72 12.25 -1.41
C THR A 109 -15.99 11.41 -1.40
N MET A 110 -16.36 10.91 -2.58
CA MET A 110 -17.36 9.86 -2.74
C MET A 110 -16.68 8.51 -2.97
N ILE A 111 -15.42 8.36 -2.54
CA ILE A 111 -14.72 7.09 -2.67
C ILE A 111 -15.42 6.09 -1.77
N PRO A 112 -15.80 4.92 -2.31
CA PRO A 112 -16.44 3.91 -1.51
C PRO A 112 -15.40 3.32 -0.54
N MET A 113 -15.58 3.59 0.75
CA MET A 113 -14.68 3.16 1.83
C MET A 113 -15.48 2.82 3.09
N PRO A 114 -14.91 2.03 4.03
CA PRO A 114 -15.56 1.76 5.31
C PRO A 114 -15.94 3.03 6.08
N GLU A 115 -17.09 3.00 6.73
CA GLU A 115 -17.47 4.06 7.68
C GLU A 115 -16.86 3.76 9.04
N ILE A 116 -16.20 4.74 9.68
CA ILE A 116 -15.77 4.56 11.06
C ILE A 116 -16.92 4.90 12.00
N TYR A 117 -17.50 3.88 12.63
CA TYR A 117 -18.57 4.02 13.62
C TYR A 117 -18.03 4.41 15.00
N ASP A 118 -16.96 3.76 15.44
CA ASP A 118 -16.32 4.06 16.73
C ASP A 118 -14.85 3.61 16.75
N PHE A 119 -14.06 4.12 17.68
CA PHE A 119 -12.72 3.60 17.96
C PHE A 119 -12.31 3.93 19.40
N ASN A 120 -11.46 3.09 19.99
CA ASN A 120 -10.85 3.35 21.30
C ASN A 120 -9.36 3.05 21.25
N ALA A 121 -8.53 4.06 21.55
CA ALA A 121 -7.08 3.94 21.60
C ALA A 121 -6.57 3.72 23.03
N SER A 122 -7.28 2.90 23.82
CA SER A 122 -6.91 2.48 25.17
C SER A 122 -7.47 1.09 25.47
N ALA A 123 -6.92 0.41 26.48
CA ALA A 123 -7.46 -0.84 26.99
C ALA A 123 -8.58 -0.65 28.01
N ALA A 124 -8.96 0.59 28.36
CA ALA A 124 -10.01 0.88 29.34
C ALA A 124 -11.40 0.78 28.69
N ASN A 125 -11.77 -0.42 28.22
CA ASN A 125 -13.06 -0.71 27.58
C ASN A 125 -13.42 -2.20 27.72
N VAL A 126 -14.60 -2.59 27.24
CA VAL A 126 -15.16 -3.96 27.37
C VAL A 126 -14.31 -5.06 26.73
N LEU A 127 -13.46 -4.73 25.75
CA LEU A 127 -12.55 -5.68 25.10
C LEU A 127 -11.18 -5.77 25.78
N GLU A 128 -10.89 -4.88 26.75
CA GLU A 128 -9.57 -4.73 27.37
C GLU A 128 -8.42 -4.51 26.36
N ALA A 129 -8.76 -4.01 25.17
CA ALA A 129 -7.85 -3.81 24.04
C ALA A 129 -8.30 -2.61 23.20
N PRO A 130 -7.36 -1.89 22.55
CA PRO A 130 -7.74 -0.86 21.59
C PRO A 130 -8.44 -1.48 20.38
N TYR A 131 -9.36 -0.74 19.78
CA TYR A 131 -10.16 -1.22 18.66
C TYR A 131 -10.53 -0.10 17.68
N VAL A 132 -10.91 -0.50 16.47
CA VAL A 132 -11.66 0.31 15.51
C VAL A 132 -12.89 -0.48 15.07
N VAL A 133 -14.07 0.15 15.10
CA VAL A 133 -15.31 -0.40 14.58
C VAL A 133 -15.70 0.35 13.32
N GLU A 134 -15.83 -0.39 12.23
CA GLU A 134 -16.13 0.15 10.90
C GLU A 134 -17.24 -0.60 10.17
N GLY A 135 -17.75 0.01 9.09
CA GLY A 135 -18.73 -0.60 8.20
C GLY A 135 -18.15 -1.73 7.36
N PHE A 136 -18.90 -2.83 7.26
CA PHE A 136 -18.58 -3.92 6.35
C PHE A 136 -18.86 -3.49 4.90
N ILE A 137 -17.89 -3.73 4.01
CA ILE A 137 -18.04 -3.51 2.57
C ILE A 137 -18.44 -4.82 1.90
N SER A 138 -19.66 -4.87 1.40
CA SER A 138 -20.20 -5.99 0.63
C SER A 138 -19.64 -6.04 -0.79
N GLY A 139 -19.58 -7.24 -1.36
CA GLY A 139 -19.16 -7.49 -2.73
C GLY A 139 -18.08 -8.56 -2.82
N THR A 140 -17.75 -8.92 -4.05
CA THR A 140 -16.71 -9.92 -4.36
C THR A 140 -15.37 -9.22 -4.57
N SER A 141 -14.25 -9.86 -4.22
CA SER A 141 -12.93 -9.23 -4.43
C SER A 141 -12.54 -9.18 -5.90
N VAL A 142 -11.72 -8.20 -6.32
CA VAL A 142 -11.11 -8.22 -7.65
C VAL A 142 -10.30 -9.50 -7.83
N ALA A 143 -9.62 -10.00 -6.79
CA ALA A 143 -8.82 -11.23 -6.87
C ALA A 143 -9.66 -12.44 -7.32
N ASP A 144 -10.91 -12.54 -6.86
CA ASP A 144 -11.82 -13.63 -7.21
C ASP A 144 -12.44 -13.43 -8.61
N VAL A 145 -12.69 -12.18 -9.02
CA VAL A 145 -13.37 -11.87 -10.30
C VAL A 145 -12.39 -11.79 -11.48
N TRP A 146 -11.12 -11.41 -11.26
CA TRP A 146 -10.18 -11.06 -12.34
C TRP A 146 -9.82 -12.21 -13.28
N PHE A 147 -9.96 -13.45 -12.83
CA PHE A 147 -9.74 -14.68 -13.61
C PHE A 147 -11.01 -15.54 -13.73
N ASP A 148 -12.15 -15.03 -13.28
CA ASP A 148 -13.41 -15.76 -13.30
C ASP A 148 -14.11 -15.60 -14.67
N GLU A 149 -14.18 -16.69 -15.42
CA GLU A 149 -14.87 -16.76 -16.71
C GLU A 149 -16.37 -17.05 -16.59
N SER A 150 -16.90 -17.20 -15.37
CA SER A 150 -18.32 -17.53 -15.17
C SER A 150 -19.27 -16.35 -15.41
N GLY A 151 -20.55 -16.65 -15.59
CA GLY A 151 -21.59 -15.64 -15.76
C GLY A 151 -21.69 -15.08 -17.19
N PRO A 152 -22.54 -14.05 -17.39
CA PRO A 152 -22.91 -13.58 -18.73
C PRO A 152 -21.92 -12.57 -19.34
N MET A 153 -21.04 -11.97 -18.54
CA MET A 153 -20.05 -10.98 -18.99
C MET A 153 -18.72 -11.67 -19.34
N SER A 154 -18.13 -11.33 -20.48
CA SER A 154 -16.83 -11.89 -20.87
C SER A 154 -15.72 -11.46 -19.90
N LEU A 155 -14.66 -12.27 -19.77
CA LEU A 155 -13.53 -11.98 -18.88
C LEU A 155 -12.88 -10.62 -19.18
N GLU A 156 -12.68 -10.30 -20.46
CA GLU A 156 -12.10 -9.02 -20.87
C GLU A 156 -13.03 -7.85 -20.50
N GLU A 157 -14.35 -7.97 -20.71
CA GLU A 157 -15.29 -6.93 -20.29
C GLU A 157 -15.27 -6.70 -18.77
N LYS A 158 -15.21 -7.78 -17.96
CA LYS A 158 -15.07 -7.68 -16.50
C LYS A 158 -13.81 -6.88 -16.14
N ARG A 159 -12.65 -7.27 -16.68
CA ARG A 159 -11.36 -6.62 -16.42
C ARG A 159 -11.37 -5.14 -16.80
N LEU A 160 -11.92 -4.80 -17.96
CA LEU A 160 -12.00 -3.41 -18.41
C LEU A 160 -12.91 -2.55 -17.51
N ARG A 161 -14.06 -3.08 -17.09
CA ARG A 161 -14.96 -2.38 -16.14
C ARG A 161 -14.31 -2.18 -14.77
N ILE A 162 -13.62 -3.20 -14.27
CA ILE A 162 -12.86 -3.11 -13.01
C ILE A 162 -11.82 -1.99 -13.11
N LEU A 163 -11.00 -1.98 -14.16
CA LEU A 163 -9.96 -0.96 -14.33
C LEU A 163 -10.55 0.45 -14.44
N ASP A 164 -11.66 0.61 -15.17
CA ASP A 164 -12.34 1.89 -15.31
C ASP A 164 -12.91 2.40 -13.97
N SER A 165 -13.63 1.55 -13.25
CA SER A 165 -14.25 1.90 -11.97
C SER A 165 -13.19 2.19 -10.89
N VAL A 166 -12.11 1.41 -10.88
CA VAL A 166 -10.95 1.64 -10.01
C VAL A 166 -10.27 2.98 -10.33
N ALA A 167 -10.04 3.30 -11.61
CA ALA A 167 -9.47 4.59 -12.01
C ALA A 167 -10.35 5.77 -11.57
N GLU A 168 -11.68 5.63 -11.70
CA GLU A 168 -12.64 6.65 -11.27
C GLU A 168 -12.62 6.89 -9.76
N ALA A 169 -12.55 5.82 -8.95
CA ALA A 169 -12.39 5.93 -7.50
C ALA A 169 -11.09 6.65 -7.14
N MET A 170 -9.95 6.22 -7.71
CA MET A 170 -8.64 6.79 -7.40
C MET A 170 -8.52 8.26 -7.84
N ALA A 171 -9.10 8.64 -8.98
CA ALA A 171 -9.05 10.02 -9.48
C ALA A 171 -9.74 11.04 -8.55
N GLN A 172 -10.62 10.61 -7.64
CA GLN A 172 -11.22 11.49 -6.64
C GLN A 172 -10.19 12.01 -5.63
N LEU A 173 -9.05 11.32 -5.45
CA LEU A 173 -7.97 11.74 -4.56
C LEU A 173 -7.10 12.89 -5.13
N ARG A 174 -7.29 13.29 -6.38
CA ARG A 174 -6.48 14.35 -7.04
C ARG A 174 -6.49 15.71 -6.35
N GLY A 175 -7.50 15.96 -5.50
CA GLY A 175 -7.68 17.23 -4.80
C GLY A 175 -6.78 17.38 -3.56
N PHE A 176 -6.22 16.29 -3.05
CA PHE A 176 -5.42 16.29 -1.83
C PHE A 176 -3.95 16.52 -2.14
N TYR A 177 -3.37 17.53 -1.52
CA TYR A 177 -1.93 17.77 -1.58
C TYR A 177 -1.42 18.30 -0.25
N PHE A 178 -0.16 17.99 0.03
CA PHE A 178 0.48 18.20 1.32
C PHE A 178 1.92 18.68 1.12
N ASP A 179 2.42 19.42 2.11
CA ASP A 179 3.79 19.93 2.07
C ASP A 179 4.82 18.91 2.60
N LYS A 180 4.36 17.82 3.24
CA LYS A 180 5.22 16.78 3.82
C LYS A 180 4.69 15.37 3.55
N ILE A 181 5.59 14.39 3.55
CA ILE A 181 5.31 12.95 3.64
C ILE A 181 5.03 12.59 5.10
N GLY A 182 4.00 11.81 5.43
CA GLY A 182 3.63 11.39 6.79
C GLY A 182 2.14 11.07 6.94
N THR A 183 1.68 10.94 8.19
CA THR A 183 0.26 10.68 8.51
C THR A 183 -0.36 11.92 9.17
N MET A 184 -1.62 12.20 8.85
CA MET A 184 -2.35 13.35 9.39
C MET A 184 -2.76 13.12 10.85
N SER A 185 -2.67 14.14 11.68
CA SER A 185 -3.37 14.24 12.96
C SER A 185 -4.10 15.58 13.11
N ASP A 186 -4.91 15.71 14.17
CA ASP A 186 -5.58 16.95 14.59
C ASP A 186 -4.66 18.19 14.69
N THR A 187 -3.35 18.02 14.85
CA THR A 187 -2.38 19.15 14.90
C THR A 187 -1.56 19.30 13.63
N GLY A 188 -1.91 18.62 12.53
CA GLY A 188 -1.15 18.59 11.27
C GLY A 188 -0.52 17.22 10.99
N ILE A 189 0.38 17.13 10.01
CA ILE A 189 1.07 15.87 9.68
C ILE A 189 2.04 15.52 10.84
N GLN A 190 1.79 14.41 11.51
CA GLN A 190 2.57 13.92 12.65
C GLN A 190 3.42 12.69 12.30
N TYR A 191 4.49 12.51 13.08
CA TYR A 191 5.33 11.32 13.13
C TYR A 191 4.49 10.08 13.48
N ALA A 192 4.26 9.21 12.52
CA ALA A 192 3.55 7.95 12.76
C ALA A 192 4.32 6.71 12.29
N GLU A 193 5.03 6.78 11.16
CA GLU A 193 5.80 5.64 10.61
C GLU A 193 6.62 6.06 9.37
N TYR A 194 6.13 7.08 8.63
CA TYR A 194 6.63 7.49 7.31
C TYR A 194 7.07 8.95 7.21
N GLY A 195 7.35 9.65 8.31
CA GLY A 195 7.69 11.07 8.24
C GLY A 195 7.61 11.80 9.58
N PRO A 196 7.68 13.15 9.56
CA PRO A 196 7.56 14.02 8.41
C PRO A 196 8.85 14.17 7.59
N TYR A 197 8.74 14.08 6.26
CA TYR A 197 9.81 14.46 5.32
C TYR A 197 9.32 15.56 4.38
N GLU A 198 10.20 16.50 4.04
CA GLU A 198 9.94 17.54 3.04
C GLU A 198 10.54 17.19 1.67
N SER A 199 11.34 16.12 1.60
CA SER A 199 11.98 15.63 0.37
C SER A 199 11.73 14.15 0.15
N THR A 200 11.43 13.79 -1.11
CA THR A 200 11.33 12.40 -1.57
C THR A 200 12.65 11.65 -1.40
N VAL A 201 13.79 12.31 -1.64
CA VAL A 201 15.12 11.69 -1.53
C VAL A 201 15.44 11.35 -0.08
N GLU A 202 15.18 12.28 0.84
CA GLU A 202 15.39 12.05 2.28
C GLU A 202 14.52 10.88 2.77
N PHE A 203 13.24 10.89 2.40
CA PHE A 203 12.31 9.81 2.72
C PHE A 203 12.82 8.45 2.24
N LEU A 204 13.15 8.31 0.96
CA LEU A 204 13.56 7.02 0.39
C LEU A 204 14.92 6.54 0.91
N ARG A 205 15.86 7.46 1.18
CA ARG A 205 17.16 7.11 1.77
C ARG A 205 17.03 6.63 3.21
N ASP A 206 16.17 7.27 4.00
CA ASP A 206 15.91 6.82 5.36
C ASP A 206 15.29 5.41 5.37
N ARG A 207 14.31 5.16 4.49
CA ARG A 207 13.72 3.81 4.30
C ARG A 207 14.78 2.78 3.89
N LEU A 208 15.68 3.13 2.98
CA LEU A 208 16.79 2.25 2.56
C LEU A 208 17.77 1.99 3.71
N ALA A 209 18.06 2.97 4.55
CA ALA A 209 18.95 2.82 5.70
C ALA A 209 18.35 1.89 6.76
N VAL A 210 17.06 2.02 7.05
CA VAL A 210 16.34 1.16 8.01
C VAL A 210 16.43 -0.31 7.61
N THR A 211 16.10 -0.64 6.35
CA THR A 211 16.15 -2.04 5.87
C THR A 211 17.57 -2.58 5.69
N SER A 212 18.60 -1.74 5.87
CA SER A 212 20.00 -2.14 5.82
C SER A 212 20.57 -2.56 7.16
N ASN A 213 19.97 -2.14 8.28
CA ASN A 213 20.48 -2.39 9.63
C ASN A 213 20.03 -3.74 10.23
N GLU A 214 19.19 -4.50 9.52
CA GLU A 214 18.74 -5.83 9.92
C GLU A 214 19.81 -6.91 9.62
N GLY A 215 20.84 -6.93 10.48
CA GLY A 215 21.82 -7.99 10.81
C GLY A 215 22.09 -9.15 9.83
N LEU A 216 23.34 -9.18 9.32
CA LEU A 216 24.24 -10.30 8.90
C LEU A 216 25.06 -9.82 7.70
N GLY A 217 26.35 -10.21 7.64
CA GLY A 217 27.31 -9.72 6.66
C GLY A 217 26.74 -9.64 5.25
N SER A 218 26.67 -8.42 4.71
CA SER A 218 26.14 -8.20 3.36
C SER A 218 27.15 -8.73 2.35
N SER A 219 26.69 -9.61 1.45
CA SER A 219 27.52 -10.00 0.31
C SER A 219 27.82 -8.76 -0.56
N PRO A 220 28.92 -8.77 -1.36
CA PRO A 220 29.17 -7.72 -2.33
C PRO A 220 27.94 -7.44 -3.19
N TYR A 221 27.24 -8.48 -3.64
CA TYR A 221 26.01 -8.33 -4.40
C TYR A 221 24.92 -7.52 -3.68
N GLU A 222 24.68 -7.76 -2.39
CA GLU A 222 23.71 -6.99 -1.60
C GLU A 222 24.14 -5.52 -1.42
N ILE A 223 25.44 -5.27 -1.23
CA ILE A 223 26.01 -3.93 -1.16
C ILE A 223 25.81 -3.21 -2.49
N GLY A 224 26.12 -3.88 -3.61
CA GLY A 224 25.90 -3.39 -4.96
C GLY A 224 24.43 -3.04 -5.24
N CYS A 225 23.50 -3.87 -4.79
CA CYS A 225 22.07 -3.56 -4.89
C CYS A 225 21.71 -2.24 -4.18
N ARG A 226 22.27 -2.00 -3.00
CA ARG A 226 22.03 -0.76 -2.24
C ARG A 226 22.65 0.46 -2.92
N ILE A 227 23.86 0.32 -3.48
CA ILE A 227 24.53 1.38 -4.25
C ILE A 227 23.66 1.79 -5.44
N PHE A 228 23.13 0.82 -6.20
CA PHE A 228 22.26 1.15 -7.32
C PHE A 228 20.89 1.68 -6.92
N LEU A 229 20.31 1.24 -5.79
CA LEU A 229 19.11 1.88 -5.27
C LEU A 229 19.35 3.34 -4.90
N ASP A 230 20.47 3.69 -4.25
CA ASP A 230 20.80 5.10 -3.96
C ASP A 230 21.01 5.93 -5.24
N MET A 231 21.64 5.32 -6.26
CA MET A 231 21.78 5.93 -7.59
C MET A 231 20.42 6.17 -8.24
N MET A 232 19.51 5.20 -8.20
CA MET A 232 18.14 5.34 -8.71
C MET A 232 17.36 6.42 -7.96
N ILE A 233 17.44 6.46 -6.62
CA ILE A 233 16.82 7.50 -5.78
C ILE A 233 17.29 8.90 -6.24
N SER A 234 18.58 9.04 -6.51
CA SER A 234 19.16 10.31 -6.99
C SER A 234 18.73 10.68 -8.41
N CYS A 235 18.17 9.75 -9.18
CA CYS A 235 17.69 9.94 -10.55
C CYS A 235 16.15 10.05 -10.65
N LEU A 236 15.42 9.91 -9.53
CA LEU A 236 13.97 10.05 -9.51
C LEU A 236 13.54 11.48 -9.85
N PRO A 237 12.38 11.66 -10.51
CA PRO A 237 11.84 12.99 -10.76
C PRO A 237 11.42 13.66 -9.45
N LEU A 238 11.42 15.00 -9.43
CA LEU A 238 10.86 15.75 -8.30
C LEU A 238 9.34 15.53 -8.22
N SER A 239 8.84 15.33 -7.00
CA SER A 239 7.42 15.23 -6.68
C SER A 239 6.76 16.62 -6.67
N THR A 240 6.52 17.20 -7.83
CA THR A 240 6.02 18.58 -7.94
C THR A 240 4.61 18.66 -8.53
N LYS A 241 3.80 19.62 -8.06
CA LYS A 241 2.45 19.85 -8.59
C LYS A 241 2.52 20.28 -10.05
N ARG A 242 3.41 21.20 -10.39
CA ARG A 242 3.73 21.63 -11.76
C ARG A 242 5.19 21.35 -12.05
N ARG A 243 5.52 21.13 -13.32
CA ARG A 243 6.89 20.83 -13.75
C ARG A 243 7.88 21.97 -13.52
N THR A 244 7.38 23.20 -13.43
CA THR A 244 8.18 24.40 -13.20
C THR A 244 8.45 24.65 -11.72
N ASP A 245 7.76 23.93 -10.83
CA ASP A 245 7.95 24.12 -9.40
C ASP A 245 9.27 23.47 -8.98
N ASP A 246 9.95 24.10 -8.04
CA ASP A 246 11.20 23.65 -7.42
C ASP A 246 10.97 22.99 -6.05
N ARG A 247 9.83 23.25 -5.43
CA ARG A 247 9.41 22.67 -4.15
C ARG A 247 8.55 21.44 -4.33
N GLU A 248 8.92 20.35 -3.67
CA GLU A 248 8.13 19.13 -3.65
C GLU A 248 6.79 19.31 -2.89
N THR A 249 5.80 18.56 -3.33
CA THR A 249 4.49 18.41 -2.70
C THR A 249 4.10 16.94 -2.79
N PHE A 250 3.29 16.50 -1.85
CA PHE A 250 2.92 15.10 -1.66
C PHE A 250 1.42 14.95 -1.79
N VAL A 251 0.95 13.73 -2.01
CA VAL A 251 -0.47 13.41 -2.19
C VAL A 251 -0.81 12.17 -1.39
N LEU A 252 -2.10 11.88 -1.21
CA LEU A 252 -2.50 10.63 -0.56
C LEU A 252 -2.08 9.42 -1.40
N ALA A 253 -1.50 8.42 -0.75
CA ALA A 253 -1.36 7.07 -1.27
C ALA A 253 -2.43 6.16 -0.68
N VAL A 254 -2.89 5.19 -1.48
CA VAL A 254 -3.70 4.09 -0.99
C VAL A 254 -2.74 2.97 -0.61
N PRO A 255 -2.72 2.53 0.65
CA PRO A 255 -1.60 1.79 1.22
C PRO A 255 -1.45 0.36 0.72
N GLN A 256 -2.51 -0.24 0.16
CA GLN A 256 -2.46 -1.59 -0.38
C GLN A 256 -3.41 -1.71 -1.57
N PHE A 257 -2.96 -1.20 -2.72
CA PHE A 257 -3.76 -1.16 -3.94
C PHE A 257 -3.79 -2.53 -4.67
N GLU A 258 -4.14 -3.56 -3.92
CA GLU A 258 -4.13 -4.97 -4.31
C GLU A 258 -5.53 -5.49 -4.62
N SER A 259 -5.60 -6.52 -5.47
CA SER A 259 -6.87 -7.08 -5.96
C SER A 259 -7.76 -7.65 -4.83
N LYS A 260 -7.14 -8.13 -3.74
CA LYS A 260 -7.87 -8.62 -2.56
C LYS A 260 -8.56 -7.52 -1.74
N ASN A 261 -8.14 -6.26 -1.90
CA ASN A 261 -8.61 -5.12 -1.09
C ASN A 261 -9.65 -4.26 -1.81
N ILE A 262 -10.10 -4.67 -2.99
CA ILE A 262 -11.13 -3.97 -3.76
C ILE A 262 -12.33 -4.87 -3.89
N ARG A 263 -13.50 -4.37 -3.50
CA ARG A 263 -14.79 -5.05 -3.57
C ARG A 263 -15.59 -4.55 -4.77
N LEU A 264 -16.32 -5.46 -5.38
CA LEU A 264 -17.09 -5.24 -6.60
C LEU A 264 -18.56 -5.64 -6.41
N ASP A 265 -19.45 -4.95 -7.10
CA ASP A 265 -20.83 -5.39 -7.35
C ASP A 265 -20.90 -6.42 -8.49
N GLU A 266 -22.10 -6.92 -8.77
CA GLU A 266 -22.37 -7.86 -9.86
C GLU A 266 -22.11 -7.28 -11.27
N TYR A 267 -21.95 -5.96 -11.39
CA TYR A 267 -21.69 -5.26 -12.64
C TYR A 267 -20.21 -4.87 -12.82
N CYS A 268 -19.34 -5.33 -11.91
CA CYS A 268 -17.91 -5.03 -11.84
C CYS A 268 -17.59 -3.56 -11.52
N ASN A 269 -18.47 -2.84 -10.82
CA ASN A 269 -18.18 -1.53 -10.26
C ASN A 269 -17.63 -1.68 -8.85
N VAL A 270 -16.71 -0.79 -8.46
CA VAL A 270 -16.14 -0.75 -7.12
C VAL A 270 -17.22 -0.37 -6.10
N THR A 271 -17.51 -1.28 -5.16
CA THR A 271 -18.39 -1.05 -4.01
C THR A 271 -17.64 -0.66 -2.76
N GLY A 272 -16.32 -0.89 -2.74
CA GLY A 272 -15.45 -0.29 -1.74
C GLY A 272 -14.00 -0.73 -1.84
N ILE A 273 -13.13 0.16 -1.41
CA ILE A 273 -11.72 -0.08 -1.19
C ILE A 273 -11.56 -0.25 0.32
N ILE A 274 -10.94 -1.35 0.76
CA ILE A 274 -10.67 -1.62 2.17
C ILE A 274 -9.18 -1.40 2.48
N ASP A 275 -8.81 -1.52 3.75
CA ASP A 275 -7.44 -1.37 4.23
C ASP A 275 -6.89 0.07 4.13
N TRP A 276 -7.74 1.07 4.46
CA TRP A 276 -7.34 2.49 4.45
C TRP A 276 -6.51 2.90 5.68
N GLU A 277 -6.37 2.03 6.68
CA GLU A 277 -5.57 2.28 7.86
C GLU A 277 -4.07 2.47 7.57
N GLY A 278 -3.57 2.07 6.41
CA GLY A 278 -2.21 2.40 6.00
C GLY A 278 -2.09 3.77 5.30
N ALA A 279 -3.20 4.47 5.02
CA ALA A 279 -3.19 5.65 4.18
C ALA A 279 -2.31 6.77 4.78
N HIS A 280 -1.39 7.25 3.96
CA HIS A 280 -0.44 8.29 4.31
C HIS A 280 -0.11 9.09 3.04
N THR A 281 0.65 10.15 3.20
CA THR A 281 1.05 10.98 2.07
C THR A 281 2.37 10.46 1.48
N MET A 282 2.48 10.43 0.16
CA MET A 282 3.64 9.93 -0.59
C MET A 282 4.06 10.91 -1.69
N PRO A 283 5.26 10.75 -2.28
CA PRO A 283 5.60 11.36 -3.56
C PRO A 283 4.47 11.16 -4.57
N ARG A 284 4.20 12.16 -5.40
CA ARG A 284 3.10 12.17 -6.39
C ARG A 284 3.09 10.95 -7.31
N PHE A 285 4.28 10.46 -7.64
CA PHE A 285 4.48 9.30 -8.49
C PHE A 285 4.40 7.94 -7.75
N LEU A 286 4.19 7.95 -6.44
CA LEU A 286 3.90 6.83 -5.54
C LEU A 286 2.55 7.01 -4.81
N GLY A 287 1.74 7.98 -5.26
CA GLY A 287 0.50 8.40 -4.61
C GLY A 287 -0.74 7.68 -5.14
N TYR A 288 -1.84 8.42 -5.28
CA TYR A 288 -3.10 7.86 -5.77
C TYR A 288 -3.11 7.51 -7.27
N ALA A 289 -2.22 8.11 -8.06
CA ALA A 289 -2.21 8.00 -9.52
C ALA A 289 -1.29 6.87 -10.03
N VAL A 290 -1.19 5.79 -9.26
CA VAL A 290 -0.37 4.62 -9.57
C VAL A 290 -1.18 3.51 -10.24
N PHE A 291 -0.51 2.47 -10.72
CA PHE A 291 -1.19 1.32 -11.29
C PHE A 291 -1.68 0.41 -10.15
N PRO A 292 -2.82 -0.28 -10.32
CA PRO A 292 -3.18 -1.34 -9.39
C PRO A 292 -2.14 -2.46 -9.34
N GLY A 293 -1.82 -2.99 -8.16
CA GLY A 293 -0.70 -3.91 -7.94
C GLY A 293 -0.80 -5.21 -8.74
N TRP A 294 -2.01 -5.71 -9.02
CA TRP A 294 -2.20 -6.92 -9.82
C TRP A 294 -1.88 -6.71 -11.31
N ILE A 295 -1.76 -5.47 -11.79
CA ILE A 295 -1.31 -5.17 -13.16
C ILE A 295 0.16 -4.71 -13.23
N THR A 296 0.95 -4.89 -12.17
CA THR A 296 2.38 -4.54 -12.11
C THR A 296 3.29 -5.69 -11.63
N ARG A 297 2.73 -6.89 -11.49
CA ARG A 297 3.41 -8.06 -10.89
C ARG A 297 4.66 -8.49 -11.65
N ASP A 298 4.73 -8.24 -12.96
CA ASP A 298 5.84 -8.59 -13.85
C ASP A 298 7.19 -7.90 -13.51
N LEU A 299 7.21 -6.94 -12.59
CA LEU A 299 8.43 -6.32 -12.08
C LEU A 299 8.96 -6.95 -10.78
N ASP A 300 8.18 -7.80 -10.11
CA ASP A 300 8.62 -8.53 -8.93
C ASP A 300 8.59 -10.04 -9.20
N PRO A 301 9.71 -10.62 -9.67
CA PRO A 301 9.77 -12.04 -9.99
C PRO A 301 9.76 -12.95 -8.76
N VAL A 302 9.80 -12.41 -7.53
CA VAL A 302 9.57 -13.21 -6.31
C VAL A 302 8.10 -13.61 -6.21
N VAL A 303 7.19 -12.77 -6.69
CA VAL A 303 5.74 -13.00 -6.60
C VAL A 303 5.08 -13.29 -7.94
N TYR A 304 5.76 -13.02 -9.06
CA TYR A 304 5.22 -13.24 -10.40
C TYR A 304 5.26 -14.72 -10.83
N GLY A 305 4.09 -15.32 -11.04
CA GLY A 305 3.94 -16.76 -11.23
C GLY A 305 3.96 -17.29 -12.67
N TRP A 306 4.01 -16.43 -13.69
CA TRP A 306 3.88 -16.84 -15.10
C TRP A 306 5.21 -17.47 -15.63
N PRO A 307 5.21 -18.61 -16.38
CA PRO A 307 4.08 -19.28 -17.00
C PRO A 307 3.38 -20.42 -16.24
N TYR A 308 3.66 -20.55 -14.95
CA TYR A 308 3.31 -21.74 -14.19
C TYR A 308 2.03 -21.56 -13.36
N ASP A 309 1.69 -20.33 -12.99
CA ASP A 309 0.46 -19.99 -12.30
C ASP A 309 -0.66 -19.64 -13.30
N THR A 310 -1.79 -20.34 -13.19
CA THR A 310 -2.98 -20.11 -14.01
C THR A 310 -3.76 -18.86 -13.61
N ARG A 311 -3.45 -18.27 -12.45
CA ARG A 311 -3.98 -16.98 -11.96
C ARG A 311 -2.96 -15.86 -12.10
N GLU A 312 -2.23 -15.85 -13.21
CA GLU A 312 -1.25 -14.82 -13.53
C GLU A 312 -1.34 -14.44 -15.02
N ASP A 313 -1.38 -13.13 -15.30
CA ASP A 313 -1.43 -12.62 -16.67
C ASP A 313 -0.03 -12.54 -17.29
N SER A 314 0.08 -12.70 -18.62
CA SER A 314 1.37 -12.57 -19.32
C SER A 314 1.92 -11.13 -19.25
N PRO A 315 3.24 -10.91 -19.43
CA PRO A 315 3.82 -9.56 -19.43
C PRO A 315 3.20 -8.65 -20.50
N GLU A 316 2.82 -9.22 -21.65
CA GLU A 316 2.15 -8.52 -22.74
C GLU A 316 0.73 -8.09 -22.36
N GLN A 317 -0.02 -8.96 -21.67
CA GLN A 317 -1.35 -8.64 -21.15
C GLN A 317 -1.28 -7.56 -20.08
N LEU A 318 -0.37 -7.71 -19.11
CA LEU A 318 -0.15 -6.71 -18.05
C LEU A 318 0.22 -5.35 -18.66
N LYS A 319 1.11 -5.32 -19.66
CA LYS A 319 1.46 -4.10 -20.41
C LYS A 319 0.25 -3.48 -21.11
N ARG A 320 -0.62 -4.30 -21.72
CA ARG A 320 -1.87 -3.83 -22.35
C ARG A 320 -2.81 -3.20 -21.31
N TYR A 321 -3.02 -3.84 -20.17
CA TYR A 321 -3.89 -3.30 -19.12
C TYR A 321 -3.33 -2.01 -18.50
N ARG A 322 -2.02 -1.92 -18.27
CA ARG A 322 -1.36 -0.66 -17.88
C ARG A 322 -1.59 0.45 -18.89
N LEU A 323 -1.51 0.16 -20.19
CA LEU A 323 -1.78 1.15 -21.24
C LEU A 323 -3.23 1.66 -21.20
N LEU A 324 -4.20 0.76 -21.02
CA LEU A 324 -5.62 1.11 -20.95
C LEU A 324 -5.94 1.92 -19.69
N TYR A 325 -5.46 1.46 -18.52
CA TYR A 325 -5.61 2.18 -17.26
C TYR A 325 -4.97 3.57 -17.33
N ASN A 326 -3.76 3.68 -17.88
CA ASN A 326 -3.10 4.97 -18.06
C ASN A 326 -3.94 5.91 -18.93
N ARG A 327 -4.48 5.45 -20.08
CA ARG A 327 -5.36 6.28 -20.93
C ARG A 327 -6.59 6.79 -20.18
N LYS A 328 -7.24 5.93 -19.38
CA LYS A 328 -8.38 6.32 -18.54
C LYS A 328 -7.96 7.39 -17.53
N MET A 329 -6.84 7.19 -16.83
CA MET A 329 -6.30 8.16 -15.88
C MET A 329 -5.91 9.50 -16.55
N GLN A 330 -5.34 9.48 -17.76
CA GLN A 330 -5.10 10.72 -18.53
C GLN A 330 -6.40 11.49 -18.75
N GLY A 331 -7.49 10.80 -19.14
CA GLY A 331 -8.80 11.43 -19.32
C GLY A 331 -9.36 12.02 -18.03
N LEU A 332 -9.36 11.23 -16.94
CA LEU A 332 -9.88 11.64 -15.63
C LEU A 332 -9.10 12.80 -15.02
N LEU A 333 -7.78 12.83 -15.22
CA LEU A 333 -6.88 13.88 -14.74
C LEU A 333 -6.68 15.01 -15.75
N ARG A 334 -7.41 14.99 -16.88
CA ARG A 334 -7.34 15.98 -17.97
C ARG A 334 -5.92 16.20 -18.53
N GLY A 335 -5.08 15.16 -18.49
CA GLY A 335 -3.68 15.21 -18.94
C GLY A 335 -2.78 16.20 -18.18
N VAL A 336 -3.20 16.69 -17.02
CA VAL A 336 -2.47 17.68 -16.22
C VAL A 336 -2.07 17.13 -14.85
N GLY A 337 -1.10 17.80 -14.21
CA GLY A 337 -0.66 17.45 -12.86
C GLY A 337 0.00 16.06 -12.81
N ASP A 338 -0.60 15.16 -12.04
CA ASP A 338 -0.04 13.83 -11.75
C ASP A 338 -0.18 12.82 -12.89
N ALA A 339 -1.03 13.11 -13.88
CA ALA A 339 -1.22 12.26 -15.05
C ALA A 339 0.13 11.96 -15.76
N ARG A 340 1.08 12.89 -15.69
CA ARG A 340 2.42 12.73 -16.26
C ARG A 340 3.23 11.57 -15.68
N PHE A 341 2.93 11.14 -14.44
CA PHE A 341 3.68 10.09 -13.75
C PHE A 341 3.16 8.69 -14.05
N VAL A 342 1.85 8.55 -14.29
CA VAL A 342 1.11 7.28 -14.36
C VAL A 342 1.83 6.21 -15.18
N ASN A 343 2.30 6.56 -16.38
CA ASN A 343 2.93 5.60 -17.29
C ASN A 343 4.18 4.89 -16.73
N LYS A 344 4.83 5.46 -15.71
CA LYS A 344 6.06 4.94 -15.11
C LYS A 344 5.92 4.52 -13.65
N THR A 345 4.71 4.58 -13.07
CA THR A 345 4.54 4.30 -11.62
C THR A 345 4.96 2.89 -11.24
N HIS A 346 4.67 1.89 -12.07
CA HIS A 346 5.19 0.52 -11.86
C HIS A 346 6.71 0.45 -11.65
N ILE A 347 7.51 1.31 -12.30
CA ILE A 347 8.97 1.37 -12.10
C ILE A 347 9.30 2.03 -10.76
N PHE A 348 8.62 3.12 -10.41
CA PHE A 348 8.81 3.81 -9.13
C PHE A 348 8.40 2.93 -7.94
N GLU A 349 7.28 2.22 -8.08
CA GLU A 349 6.79 1.25 -7.10
C GLU A 349 7.74 0.06 -6.97
N ALA A 350 8.33 -0.43 -8.06
CA ALA A 350 9.36 -1.46 -7.99
C ALA A 350 10.61 -0.97 -7.21
N ILE A 351 11.04 0.28 -7.40
CA ILE A 351 12.14 0.85 -6.60
C ILE A 351 11.77 0.88 -5.11
N LEU A 352 10.55 1.33 -4.76
CA LEU A 352 10.09 1.32 -3.38
C LEU A 352 10.03 -0.11 -2.82
N ALA A 353 9.49 -1.07 -3.56
CA ALA A 353 9.43 -2.47 -3.17
C ALA A 353 10.83 -3.05 -2.92
N ALA A 354 11.82 -2.72 -3.75
CA ALA A 354 13.21 -3.14 -3.57
C ALA A 354 13.90 -2.48 -2.35
N ILE A 355 13.51 -1.25 -2.01
CA ILE A 355 13.95 -0.57 -0.78
C ILE A 355 13.40 -1.31 0.44
N GLU A 356 12.12 -1.67 0.43
CA GLU A 356 11.39 -2.20 1.59
C GLU A 356 11.52 -3.71 1.76
N ASN A 357 11.74 -4.47 0.69
CA ASN A 357 11.77 -5.94 0.71
C ASN A 357 13.12 -6.47 0.22
N ARG A 358 13.92 -7.04 1.14
CA ARG A 358 15.24 -7.62 0.84
C ARG A 358 15.15 -8.78 -0.17
N THR A 359 14.10 -9.59 -0.10
CA THR A 359 13.91 -10.74 -1.00
C THR A 359 13.65 -10.26 -2.42
N ALA A 360 12.78 -9.27 -2.60
CA ALA A 360 12.47 -8.71 -3.93
C ALA A 360 13.61 -7.84 -4.49
N ARG A 361 14.42 -7.22 -3.61
CA ARG A 361 15.49 -6.28 -3.97
C ARG A 361 16.42 -6.79 -5.04
N ILE A 362 16.95 -8.00 -4.87
CA ILE A 362 17.99 -8.58 -5.74
C ILE A 362 17.51 -8.58 -7.20
N GLU A 363 16.31 -9.10 -7.41
CA GLU A 363 15.77 -9.31 -8.73
C GLU A 363 15.25 -8.03 -9.38
N ILE A 364 14.61 -7.16 -8.60
CA ILE A 364 14.18 -5.84 -9.08
C ILE A 364 15.39 -5.02 -9.51
N VAL A 365 16.43 -4.94 -8.67
CA VAL A 365 17.63 -4.16 -8.99
C VAL A 365 18.33 -4.73 -10.21
N ARG A 366 18.49 -6.06 -10.31
CA ARG A 366 19.05 -6.72 -11.50
C ARG A 366 18.28 -6.36 -12.78
N THR A 367 16.96 -6.41 -12.71
CA THR A 367 16.09 -6.06 -13.84
C THR A 367 16.21 -4.59 -14.23
N LEU A 368 16.25 -3.67 -13.26
CA LEU A 368 16.36 -2.24 -13.53
C LEU A 368 17.75 -1.85 -14.04
N VAL A 369 18.83 -2.48 -13.53
CA VAL A 369 20.20 -2.32 -14.05
C VAL A 369 20.28 -2.79 -15.49
N ALA A 370 19.72 -3.96 -15.83
CA ALA A 370 19.68 -4.46 -17.21
C ALA A 370 18.88 -3.55 -18.17
N LYS A 371 17.85 -2.85 -17.66
CA LYS A 371 17.08 -1.88 -18.45
C LYS A 371 17.83 -0.55 -18.64
N ALA A 372 18.48 -0.05 -17.59
CA ALA A 372 19.25 1.21 -17.63
C ALA A 372 20.55 1.08 -18.42
N PHE A 373 21.17 -0.10 -18.37
CA PHE A 373 22.34 -0.48 -19.15
C PHE A 373 21.93 -1.67 -20.02
N PRO A 374 21.43 -1.43 -21.26
CA PRO A 374 20.83 -2.45 -22.11
C PRO A 374 21.74 -3.66 -22.35
N ALA A 375 21.65 -4.64 -21.45
CA ALA A 375 22.51 -5.80 -21.38
C ALA A 375 21.75 -7.00 -20.80
N SER A 376 22.37 -8.18 -20.84
CA SER A 376 21.78 -9.39 -20.24
C SER A 376 21.67 -9.26 -18.71
N LEU A 377 20.77 -10.04 -18.11
CA LEU A 377 20.65 -10.14 -16.64
C LEU A 377 21.97 -10.59 -16.00
N ASP A 378 22.76 -11.46 -16.65
CA ASP A 378 24.08 -11.87 -16.17
C ASP A 378 25.09 -10.72 -16.15
N THR A 379 25.00 -9.82 -17.14
CA THR A 379 25.86 -8.63 -17.19
C THR A 379 25.44 -7.64 -16.12
N ALA A 380 24.13 -7.47 -15.91
CA ALA A 380 23.62 -6.66 -14.80
C ALA A 380 24.05 -7.22 -13.44
N ALA A 381 24.00 -8.54 -13.26
CA ALA A 381 24.45 -9.20 -12.04
C ALA A 381 25.94 -8.95 -11.76
N ARG A 382 26.81 -9.04 -12.77
CA ARG A 382 28.24 -8.69 -12.64
C ARG A 382 28.45 -7.23 -12.26
N LEU A 383 27.75 -6.29 -12.93
CA LEU A 383 27.86 -4.87 -12.59
C LEU A 383 27.41 -4.57 -11.14
N ILE A 384 26.45 -5.33 -10.62
CA ILE A 384 26.02 -5.27 -9.22
C ILE A 384 27.12 -5.78 -8.29
N GLU A 385 27.70 -6.94 -8.60
CA GLU A 385 28.81 -7.50 -7.81
C GLU A 385 30.04 -6.58 -7.81
N ASP A 386 30.47 -6.11 -8.99
CA ASP A 386 31.57 -5.14 -9.16
C ASP A 386 31.34 -3.86 -8.34
N ALA A 387 30.10 -3.37 -8.28
CA ALA A 387 29.75 -2.20 -7.47
C ALA A 387 29.92 -2.47 -5.97
N GLY A 388 29.54 -3.67 -5.53
CA GLY A 388 29.71 -4.15 -4.16
C GLY A 388 31.15 -4.29 -3.71
N ASP A 389 32.00 -4.80 -4.60
CA ASP A 389 33.44 -4.97 -4.37
C ASP A 389 34.24 -3.67 -4.51
N GLY A 390 33.61 -2.59 -5.00
CA GLY A 390 34.27 -1.32 -5.26
C GLY A 390 35.10 -1.31 -6.55
N GLU A 391 34.87 -2.28 -7.44
CA GLU A 391 35.55 -2.46 -8.72
C GLU A 391 34.77 -1.88 -9.92
N LEU A 392 33.56 -1.37 -9.70
CA LEU A 392 32.75 -0.76 -10.76
C LEU A 392 33.50 0.40 -11.44
N LEU A 393 33.76 0.22 -12.73
CA LEU A 393 34.46 1.22 -13.53
C LEU A 393 33.67 2.54 -13.57
N ARG A 394 34.37 3.67 -13.39
CA ARG A 394 33.76 5.01 -13.43
C ARG A 394 32.91 5.24 -14.69
N ARG A 395 33.39 4.79 -15.86
CA ARG A 395 32.66 4.91 -17.13
C ARG A 395 31.32 4.17 -17.11
N ASP A 396 31.27 3.02 -16.45
CA ASP A 396 30.08 2.17 -16.40
C ASP A 396 29.11 2.73 -15.35
N SER A 397 29.61 3.26 -14.23
CA SER A 397 28.83 4.05 -13.29
C SER A 397 28.17 5.29 -13.93
N GLU A 398 28.91 6.07 -14.73
CA GLU A 398 28.36 7.25 -15.43
C GLU A 398 27.31 6.85 -16.48
N ARG A 399 27.54 5.76 -17.23
CA ARG A 399 26.56 5.20 -18.18
C ARG A 399 25.30 4.70 -17.50
N LEU A 400 25.44 4.00 -16.37
CA LEU A 400 24.31 3.53 -15.56
C LEU A 400 23.48 4.68 -15.03
N LYS A 401 24.13 5.73 -14.51
CA LYS A 401 23.45 6.94 -14.06
C LYS A 401 22.63 7.59 -15.18
N GLY A 402 23.23 7.82 -16.35
CA GLY A 402 22.50 8.35 -17.52
C GLY A 402 21.37 7.43 -17.99
N GLY A 403 21.55 6.12 -17.89
CA GLY A 403 20.52 5.11 -18.13
C GLY A 403 19.34 5.21 -17.18
N PHE A 404 19.60 5.38 -15.87
CA PHE A 404 18.56 5.59 -14.86
C PHE A 404 17.85 6.93 -15.05
N GLU A 405 18.56 8.01 -15.34
CA GLU A 405 17.96 9.32 -15.66
C GLU A 405 17.01 9.20 -16.86
N ALA A 406 17.39 8.48 -17.92
CA ALA A 406 16.52 8.22 -19.07
C ALA A 406 15.32 7.33 -18.69
N LEU A 407 15.55 6.24 -17.95
CA LEU A 407 14.52 5.29 -17.54
C LEU A 407 13.47 5.95 -16.64
N LEU A 408 13.88 6.82 -15.72
CA LEU A 408 13.03 7.46 -14.71
C LEU A 408 12.49 8.84 -15.15
N SER A 409 12.99 9.38 -16.26
CA SER A 409 12.54 10.65 -16.83
C SER A 409 11.02 10.70 -17.04
N ILE A 410 10.40 11.84 -16.77
CA ILE A 410 9.00 12.06 -17.10
C ILE A 410 8.94 12.79 -18.44
N PRO A 411 8.26 12.24 -19.47
CA PRO A 411 8.12 12.91 -20.76
C PRO A 411 7.56 14.32 -20.60
N ARG A 412 8.08 15.27 -21.39
CA ARG A 412 7.52 16.60 -21.53
C ARG A 412 6.20 16.56 -22.29
#